data_AF-A0A8B7Z9Y5-F1
#
_entry.id   AF-A0A8B7Z9Y5-F1
#
_cell.length_a   1.000
_cell.length_b   1.000
_cell.length_c   1.000
_cell.angle_alpha   90.00
_cell.angle_beta   90.00
_cell.angle_gamma   90.00
#
_symmetry.space_group_name_H-M   'P 1'
#
loop_
_entity.id
_entity.type
_entity.pdbx_description
1 polymer ?
#
loop_
_entity_poly.entity_id
_entity_poly.type
_entity_poly.pdbx_seq_one_letter_code
_entity_poly.pdbx_strand_id
1 'polypeptide(L)'
;MQPYVVLLALCFIGLVNAVDINCDDNPCQNGGTCRKFIISFCSCPLGIHGDLCEINPCEDADDPCQNGGTCSNNLLSRNYTCSCPYGTNGRHCENIPCKGDPCQNGGTCYPSLFSNKYSCSCTPEYYGDNCETRNDKCDVNPCLNGGTCKVFGKSQYCVCPPNVNGKDCEYNPCAKKPCGTGTCSSIFQNEYLCFCQDGHIGKCCGGHDAPKPSPDPSGL
;
A
#
# COMPACT_ATOMS: atom_id res chain seq x y z
N MET A 1 -63.62 -2.65 -48.61
CA MET A 1 -64.88 -1.92 -48.32
C MET A 1 -65.06 -1.94 -46.81
N GLN A 2 -64.87 -0.77 -46.23
CA GLN A 2 -64.95 -0.33 -44.82
C GLN A 2 -66.45 -0.37 -44.35
N PRO A 3 -66.88 -0.13 -43.08
CA PRO A 3 -66.13 0.47 -41.94
C PRO A 3 -66.62 0.21 -40.45
N TYR A 4 -65.92 0.86 -39.48
CA TYR A 4 -66.33 1.44 -38.17
C TYR A 4 -66.93 0.57 -37.02
N VAL A 5 -66.70 0.77 -35.71
CA VAL A 5 -65.68 1.47 -34.87
C VAL A 5 -66.05 1.27 -33.37
N VAL A 6 -65.05 1.13 -32.50
CA VAL A 6 -64.95 1.65 -31.10
C VAL A 6 -65.57 0.89 -29.89
N LEU A 7 -64.87 1.05 -28.75
CA LEU A 7 -65.01 0.52 -27.37
C LEU A 7 -64.44 -0.89 -27.15
N LEU A 8 -63.41 -1.16 -26.33
CA LEU A 8 -62.73 -0.41 -25.27
C LEU A 8 -61.27 -0.87 -25.24
N ALA A 9 -60.33 0.07 -25.41
CA ALA A 9 -58.98 -0.12 -24.92
C ALA A 9 -59.05 -0.07 -23.39
N LEU A 10 -59.23 -1.22 -22.75
CA LEU A 10 -58.82 -1.41 -21.35
C LEU A 10 -57.29 -1.42 -21.34
N CYS A 11 -56.72 -0.24 -21.60
CA CYS A 11 -55.34 0.02 -21.24
C CYS A 11 -55.32 -0.03 -19.72
N PHE A 12 -54.53 -0.93 -19.18
CA PHE A 12 -54.23 -1.06 -17.77
C PHE A 12 -53.79 0.32 -17.24
N ILE A 13 -54.74 1.12 -16.74
CA ILE A 13 -54.44 2.14 -15.75
C ILE A 13 -54.26 1.36 -14.45
N GLY A 14 -53.12 0.65 -14.38
CA GLY A 14 -52.58 0.24 -13.10
C GLY A 14 -52.54 1.49 -12.25
N LEU A 15 -53.10 1.38 -11.04
CA LEU A 15 -53.12 2.42 -10.01
C LEU A 15 -51.70 2.99 -9.82
N VAL A 16 -51.35 4.02 -10.60
CA VAL A 16 -50.48 5.05 -10.08
C VAL A 16 -51.37 5.80 -9.12
N ASN A 17 -51.24 5.51 -7.82
CA ASN A 17 -51.78 6.39 -6.79
C ASN A 17 -51.03 7.71 -6.96
N ALA A 18 -51.52 8.59 -7.83
CA ALA A 18 -50.99 9.93 -7.95
C ALA A 18 -51.25 10.60 -6.61
N VAL A 19 -50.18 10.84 -5.86
CA VAL A 19 -50.26 11.62 -4.62
C VAL A 19 -50.76 12.99 -5.01
N ASP A 20 -51.94 13.39 -4.52
CA ASP A 20 -52.46 14.74 -4.74
C ASP A 20 -51.72 15.71 -3.83
N ILE A 21 -50.82 16.51 -4.40
CA ILE A 21 -49.93 17.40 -3.65
C ILE A 21 -50.60 18.77 -3.52
N ASN A 22 -50.99 19.14 -2.29
CA ASN A 22 -51.49 20.47 -1.97
C ASN A 22 -50.43 21.29 -1.21
N CYS A 23 -49.89 22.35 -1.84
CA CYS A 23 -48.85 23.16 -1.20
C CYS A 23 -49.31 23.99 0.01
N ASP A 24 -50.63 24.20 0.19
CA ASP A 24 -51.14 24.93 1.36
C ASP A 24 -50.94 24.13 2.66
N ASP A 25 -50.83 22.80 2.56
CA ASP A 25 -50.64 21.89 3.70
C ASP A 25 -49.16 21.62 4.02
N ASN A 26 -48.22 22.23 3.27
CA ASN A 26 -46.77 21.98 3.37
C ASN A 26 -46.38 20.48 3.38
N PRO A 27 -46.74 19.71 2.34
CA PRO A 27 -46.63 18.26 2.35
C PRO A 27 -45.21 17.72 2.12
N CYS A 28 -44.27 18.57 1.69
CA CYS A 28 -42.90 18.17 1.37
C CYS A 28 -42.06 17.97 2.64
N GLN A 29 -41.42 16.81 2.75
CA GLN A 29 -40.59 16.40 3.87
C GLN A 29 -39.10 16.71 3.62
N ASN A 30 -38.26 16.47 4.64
CA ASN A 30 -36.79 16.51 4.55
C ASN A 30 -36.22 17.79 3.89
N GLY A 31 -36.85 18.95 4.13
CA GLY A 31 -36.42 20.24 3.55
C GLY A 31 -36.81 20.45 2.09
N GLY A 32 -37.70 19.63 1.54
CA GLY A 32 -38.28 19.81 0.21
C GLY A 32 -39.08 21.11 0.08
N THR A 33 -39.02 21.73 -1.10
CA THR A 33 -39.77 22.95 -1.41
C THR A 33 -40.97 22.62 -2.28
N CYS A 34 -42.19 22.93 -1.82
CA CYS A 34 -43.39 22.76 -2.64
C CYS A 34 -43.45 23.83 -3.73
N ARG A 35 -43.68 23.41 -4.98
CA ARG A 35 -43.76 24.31 -6.14
C ARG A 35 -45.07 24.06 -6.90
N LYS A 36 -45.78 25.14 -7.21
CA LYS A 36 -47.03 25.12 -7.97
C LYS A 36 -46.79 25.60 -9.40
N PHE A 37 -47.06 24.73 -10.38
CA PHE A 37 -47.07 25.07 -11.81
C PHE A 37 -48.45 24.69 -12.40
N ILE A 38 -48.49 23.80 -13.40
CA ILE A 38 -49.72 23.19 -13.93
C ILE A 38 -50.21 22.07 -13.00
N ILE A 39 -49.27 21.34 -12.42
CA ILE A 39 -49.45 20.43 -11.28
C ILE A 39 -48.54 20.88 -10.13
N SER A 40 -48.91 20.58 -8.90
CA SER A 40 -48.08 20.79 -7.72
C SER A 40 -47.07 19.64 -7.57
N PHE A 41 -45.84 19.94 -7.15
CA PHE A 41 -44.84 18.92 -6.85
C PHE A 41 -43.85 19.39 -5.78
N CYS A 42 -43.19 18.42 -5.14
CA CYS A 42 -42.10 18.69 -4.20
C CYS A 42 -40.75 18.68 -4.91
N SER A 43 -40.00 19.78 -4.78
CA SER A 43 -38.62 19.89 -5.21
C SER A 43 -37.70 19.44 -4.07
N CYS A 44 -37.14 18.24 -4.17
CA CYS A 44 -36.34 17.66 -3.08
C CYS A 44 -34.90 18.20 -3.04
N PRO A 45 -34.28 18.25 -1.84
CA PRO A 45 -32.84 18.45 -1.72
C PRO A 45 -32.05 17.27 -2.29
N LEU A 46 -30.73 17.47 -2.46
CA LEU A 46 -29.89 16.49 -3.15
C LEU A 46 -29.86 15.13 -2.46
N GLY A 47 -30.11 14.07 -3.24
CA GLY A 47 -30.08 12.68 -2.81
C GLY A 47 -31.26 12.22 -1.95
N ILE A 48 -32.21 13.11 -1.63
CA ILE A 48 -33.53 12.76 -1.09
C ILE A 48 -34.50 12.59 -2.26
N HIS A 49 -35.45 11.66 -2.14
CA HIS A 49 -36.40 11.38 -3.21
C HIS A 49 -37.76 10.90 -2.69
N GLY A 50 -38.65 10.56 -3.62
CA GLY A 50 -40.07 10.34 -3.33
C GLY A 50 -40.91 11.49 -3.90
N ASP A 51 -42.23 11.31 -3.95
CA ASP A 51 -43.13 12.34 -4.48
C ASP A 51 -43.30 13.51 -3.49
N LEU A 52 -43.10 13.23 -2.20
CA LEU A 52 -43.14 14.17 -1.09
C LEU A 52 -41.76 14.40 -0.44
N CYS A 53 -40.67 13.93 -1.07
CA CYS A 53 -39.32 13.94 -0.51
C CYS A 53 -39.19 13.16 0.81
N GLU A 54 -40.02 12.12 0.97
CA GLU A 54 -40.14 11.30 2.17
C GLU A 54 -39.05 10.25 2.31
N ILE A 55 -38.28 9.97 1.26
CA ILE A 55 -37.20 8.97 1.29
C ILE A 55 -35.85 9.67 1.42
N ASN A 56 -35.26 9.57 2.60
CA ASN A 56 -33.91 9.97 2.97
C ASN A 56 -33.03 8.72 3.19
N PRO A 57 -32.23 8.31 2.19
CA PRO A 57 -31.45 7.07 2.24
C PRO A 57 -30.47 6.94 3.44
N CYS A 58 -30.04 8.05 4.05
CA CYS A 58 -29.17 8.03 5.22
C CYS A 58 -29.90 7.96 6.57
N GLU A 59 -31.16 8.38 6.63
CA GLU A 59 -31.95 8.42 7.88
C GLU A 59 -32.96 7.27 7.95
N ASP A 60 -33.50 6.86 6.81
CA ASP A 60 -34.53 5.80 6.76
C ASP A 60 -33.93 4.39 6.72
N ALA A 61 -32.65 4.27 6.39
CA ALA A 61 -31.93 3.02 6.46
C ALA A 61 -31.40 2.81 7.90
N ASP A 62 -31.58 1.60 8.44
CA ASP A 62 -30.95 1.22 9.71
C ASP A 62 -29.42 1.15 9.54
N ASP A 63 -28.72 2.15 10.06
CA ASP A 63 -27.25 2.28 10.06
C ASP A 63 -26.57 1.89 8.73
N PRO A 64 -26.79 2.67 7.65
CA PRO A 64 -26.36 2.30 6.30
C PRO A 64 -24.84 2.22 6.13
N CYS A 65 -24.08 2.79 7.06
CA CYS A 65 -22.62 2.84 7.07
C CYS A 65 -22.07 2.32 8.40
N GLN A 66 -21.51 1.12 8.40
CA GLN A 66 -21.00 0.42 9.57
C GLN A 66 -19.64 0.96 10.05
N ASN A 67 -19.20 0.48 11.21
CA ASN A 67 -17.85 0.71 11.74
C ASN A 67 -17.43 2.19 11.85
N GLY A 68 -18.40 3.08 12.10
CA GLY A 68 -18.16 4.52 12.22
C GLY A 68 -18.03 5.25 10.87
N GLY A 69 -18.55 4.67 9.79
CA GLY A 69 -18.66 5.33 8.49
C GLY A 69 -19.64 6.50 8.51
N THR A 70 -19.35 7.56 7.74
CA THR A 70 -20.25 8.71 7.58
C THR A 70 -21.12 8.53 6.35
N CYS A 71 -22.44 8.54 6.51
CA CYS A 71 -23.39 8.50 5.40
C CYS A 71 -23.51 9.87 4.71
N SER A 72 -23.62 9.87 3.40
CA SER A 72 -23.96 11.04 2.60
C SER A 72 -24.90 10.65 1.47
N ASN A 73 -26.02 11.37 1.35
CA ASN A 73 -26.97 11.18 0.25
C ASN A 73 -26.28 11.48 -1.09
N ASN A 74 -26.45 10.59 -2.06
CA ASN A 74 -25.75 10.70 -3.34
C ASN A 74 -26.45 11.74 -4.23
N LEU A 75 -25.68 12.69 -4.77
CA LEU A 75 -26.24 13.83 -5.49
C LEU A 75 -26.79 13.47 -6.88
N LEU A 76 -26.34 12.35 -7.46
CA LEU A 76 -26.62 11.95 -8.84
C LEU A 76 -27.48 10.68 -8.94
N SER A 77 -27.78 10.04 -7.82
CA SER A 77 -28.57 8.83 -7.76
C SER A 77 -29.49 8.84 -6.54
N ARG A 78 -30.62 8.13 -6.63
CA ARG A 78 -31.55 7.89 -5.52
C ARG A 78 -30.94 6.86 -4.55
N ASN A 79 -29.75 7.14 -4.03
CA ASN A 79 -28.94 6.24 -3.20
C ASN A 79 -28.05 7.06 -2.24
N TYR A 80 -27.21 6.39 -1.46
CA TYR A 80 -26.24 7.00 -0.55
C TYR A 80 -24.81 6.54 -0.84
N THR A 81 -23.86 7.16 -0.17
CA THR A 81 -22.45 6.78 -0.19
C THR A 81 -21.90 6.87 1.23
N CYS A 82 -21.08 5.87 1.61
CA CYS A 82 -20.41 5.85 2.90
C CYS A 82 -18.96 6.32 2.75
N SER A 83 -18.57 7.29 3.57
CA SER A 83 -17.17 7.65 3.77
C SER A 83 -16.62 6.80 4.91
N CYS A 84 -15.70 5.89 4.58
CA CYS A 84 -15.18 4.91 5.53
C CYS A 84 -13.95 5.45 6.30
N PRO A 85 -13.88 5.23 7.62
CA PRO A 85 -12.69 5.55 8.39
C PRO A 85 -11.50 4.67 7.97
N TYR A 86 -10.29 5.16 8.21
CA TYR A 86 -9.06 4.41 7.93
C TYR A 86 -9.10 3.02 8.58
N GLY A 87 -8.83 1.99 7.79
CA GLY A 87 -8.88 0.60 8.24
C GLY A 87 -10.19 -0.13 8.02
N THR A 88 -11.17 0.53 7.39
CA THR A 88 -12.41 -0.10 6.93
C THR A 88 -12.64 0.20 5.46
N ASN A 89 -13.37 -0.68 4.77
CA ASN A 89 -13.77 -0.47 3.38
C ASN A 89 -14.99 -1.32 3.01
N GLY A 90 -15.39 -1.26 1.74
CA GLY A 90 -16.67 -1.80 1.27
C GLY A 90 -17.69 -0.70 1.03
N ARG A 91 -18.87 -1.08 0.56
CA ARG A 91 -19.93 -0.13 0.24
C ARG A 91 -20.54 0.50 1.50
N HIS A 92 -20.58 -0.28 2.57
CA HIS A 92 -21.15 0.07 3.87
C HIS A 92 -20.07 0.12 4.95
N CYS A 93 -18.79 0.21 4.57
CA CYS A 93 -17.66 0.13 5.50
C CYS A 93 -17.64 -1.15 6.35
N GLU A 94 -18.24 -2.23 5.84
CA GLU A 94 -18.46 -3.50 6.55
C GLU A 94 -17.18 -4.34 6.70
N ASN A 95 -16.19 -4.12 5.82
CA ASN A 95 -14.96 -4.89 5.80
C ASN A 95 -13.90 -4.22 6.65
N ILE A 96 -13.26 -4.98 7.53
CA ILE A 96 -12.15 -4.54 8.37
C ILE A 96 -10.95 -5.44 8.04
N PRO A 97 -10.12 -5.09 7.04
CA PRO A 97 -9.10 -6.00 6.50
C PRO A 97 -8.09 -6.53 7.53
N CYS A 98 -7.75 -5.72 8.54
CA CYS A 98 -6.82 -6.10 9.61
C CYS A 98 -7.50 -6.72 10.85
N LYS A 99 -8.80 -7.02 10.78
CA LYS A 99 -9.50 -7.66 11.91
C LYS A 99 -8.98 -9.07 12.13
N GLY A 100 -8.63 -9.38 13.37
CA GLY A 100 -8.12 -10.69 13.77
C GLY A 100 -6.61 -10.87 13.58
N ASP A 101 -5.87 -9.76 13.44
CA ASP A 101 -4.40 -9.74 13.39
C ASP A 101 -3.81 -10.73 12.37
N PRO A 102 -4.12 -10.58 11.07
CA PRO A 102 -3.73 -11.56 10.05
C PRO A 102 -2.21 -11.65 9.85
N CYS A 103 -1.45 -10.63 10.24
CA CYS A 103 0.01 -10.61 10.16
C CYS A 103 0.62 -11.33 11.37
N GLN A 104 1.26 -12.46 11.12
CA GLN A 104 1.86 -13.31 12.14
C GLN A 104 3.24 -12.80 12.57
N ASN A 105 3.80 -13.41 13.62
CA ASN A 105 5.21 -13.26 14.03
C ASN A 105 5.68 -11.80 14.22
N GLY A 106 4.80 -10.96 14.78
CA GLY A 106 5.08 -9.55 15.04
C GLY A 106 5.01 -8.65 13.80
N GLY A 107 4.44 -9.14 12.69
CA GLY A 107 4.19 -8.33 11.51
C GLY A 107 3.14 -7.23 11.77
N THR A 108 3.29 -6.09 11.10
CA THR A 108 2.32 -4.97 11.19
C THR A 108 1.35 -5.02 10.01
N CYS A 109 0.05 -4.97 10.28
CA CYS A 109 -0.99 -4.97 9.26
C CYS A 109 -1.30 -3.56 8.75
N TYR A 110 -1.36 -3.43 7.43
CA TYR A 110 -1.76 -2.20 6.74
C TYR A 110 -2.99 -2.47 5.86
N PRO A 111 -4.15 -1.87 6.18
CA PRO A 111 -5.35 -2.03 5.38
C PRO A 111 -5.23 -1.27 4.06
N SER A 112 -5.76 -1.85 2.97
CA SER A 112 -5.84 -1.17 1.67
C SER A 112 -6.99 -0.17 1.66
N LEU A 113 -6.71 1.04 1.15
CA LEU A 113 -7.71 2.11 1.02
C LEU A 113 -8.73 1.87 -0.11
N PHE A 114 -8.38 1.07 -1.12
CA PHE A 114 -9.15 0.95 -2.37
C PHE A 114 -9.64 -0.48 -2.64
N SER A 115 -9.33 -1.43 -1.77
CA SER A 115 -9.72 -2.83 -1.94
C SER A 115 -9.91 -3.50 -0.60
N ASN A 116 -10.69 -4.58 -0.57
CA ASN A 116 -10.92 -5.38 0.64
C ASN A 116 -9.70 -6.25 1.02
N LYS A 117 -8.48 -5.73 0.80
CA LYS A 117 -7.21 -6.40 1.04
C LYS A 117 -6.43 -5.68 2.15
N TYR A 118 -5.42 -6.34 2.65
CA TYR A 118 -4.41 -5.79 3.54
C TYR A 118 -3.01 -6.19 3.03
N SER A 119 -1.98 -5.60 3.58
CA SER A 119 -0.60 -6.04 3.45
C SER A 119 0.07 -6.13 4.81
N CYS A 120 1.01 -7.05 4.95
CA CYS A 120 1.81 -7.20 6.15
C CYS A 120 3.22 -6.66 5.92
N SER A 121 3.71 -5.85 6.86
CA SER A 121 5.13 -5.55 6.99
C SER A 121 5.73 -6.52 8.01
N CYS A 122 6.57 -7.43 7.54
CA CYS A 122 7.18 -8.46 8.37
C CYS A 122 8.41 -7.96 9.12
N THR A 123 8.67 -8.60 10.26
CA THR A 123 9.97 -8.50 10.93
C THR A 123 11.07 -9.11 10.05
N PRO A 124 12.37 -8.76 10.22
CA PRO A 124 13.44 -9.26 9.36
C PRO A 124 13.53 -10.80 9.31
N GLU A 125 13.10 -11.47 10.38
CA GLU A 125 13.17 -12.93 10.52
C GLU A 125 12.02 -13.67 9.84
N TYR A 126 11.02 -12.98 9.27
CA TYR A 126 9.85 -13.61 8.66
C TYR A 126 9.50 -13.01 7.30
N TYR A 127 8.85 -13.81 6.47
CA TYR A 127 8.34 -13.42 5.15
C TYR A 127 7.07 -14.20 4.80
N GLY A 128 6.45 -13.84 3.68
CA GLY A 128 5.15 -14.36 3.26
C GLY A 128 4.11 -13.25 3.27
N ASP A 129 2.93 -13.52 2.74
CA ASP A 129 1.87 -12.51 2.66
C ASP A 129 1.35 -12.14 4.06
N ASN A 130 1.45 -13.08 5.00
CA ASN A 130 1.03 -12.95 6.39
C ASN A 130 2.20 -13.09 7.38
N CYS A 131 3.45 -12.97 6.92
CA CYS A 131 4.66 -13.18 7.73
C CYS A 131 4.71 -14.56 8.41
N GLU A 132 4.14 -15.57 7.75
CA GLU A 132 3.97 -16.92 8.28
C GLU A 132 5.25 -17.78 8.16
N THR A 133 6.18 -17.38 7.29
CA THR A 133 7.37 -18.19 6.99
C THR A 133 8.60 -17.61 7.66
N ARG A 134 9.25 -18.39 8.53
CA ARG A 134 10.54 -18.03 9.14
C ARG A 134 11.65 -17.99 8.09
N ASN A 135 12.56 -17.05 8.24
CA ASN A 135 13.77 -16.95 7.44
C ASN A 135 14.92 -17.69 8.13
N ASP A 136 15.22 -18.89 7.63
CA ASP A 136 16.22 -19.81 8.15
C ASP A 136 17.59 -19.68 7.45
N LYS A 137 17.70 -18.79 6.45
CA LYS A 137 18.89 -18.69 5.60
C LYS A 137 20.17 -18.33 6.36
N CYS A 138 20.03 -17.57 7.46
CA CYS A 138 21.14 -17.21 8.33
C CYS A 138 21.28 -18.10 9.58
N ASP A 139 20.54 -19.21 9.69
CA ASP A 139 20.69 -20.15 10.82
C ASP A 139 22.12 -20.72 10.87
N VAL A 140 22.74 -20.89 9.71
CA VAL A 140 24.18 -21.09 9.56
C VAL A 140 24.76 -19.86 8.89
N ASN A 141 25.69 -19.16 9.54
CA ASN A 141 26.31 -17.96 8.96
C ASN A 141 27.18 -18.34 7.73
N PRO A 142 26.80 -17.96 6.50
CA PRO A 142 27.58 -18.25 5.30
C PRO A 142 28.70 -17.21 5.08
N CYS A 143 28.69 -16.12 5.83
CA CYS A 143 29.62 -15.00 5.63
C CYS A 143 31.00 -15.32 6.21
N LEU A 144 32.03 -15.09 5.40
CA LEU A 144 33.43 -15.32 5.75
C LEU A 144 34.04 -14.11 6.47
N ASN A 145 35.26 -14.30 6.98
CA ASN A 145 36.09 -13.25 7.57
C ASN A 145 35.39 -12.40 8.66
N GLY A 146 34.48 -12.99 9.43
CA GLY A 146 33.72 -12.30 10.49
C GLY A 146 32.52 -11.48 9.99
N GLY A 147 32.09 -11.69 8.74
CA GLY A 147 30.86 -11.11 8.20
C GLY A 147 29.62 -11.53 8.98
N THR A 148 28.63 -10.64 9.00
CA THR A 148 27.34 -10.89 9.64
C THR A 148 26.28 -11.19 8.58
N CYS A 149 25.65 -12.36 8.67
CA CYS A 149 24.53 -12.71 7.81
C CYS A 149 23.30 -11.88 8.17
N LYS A 150 22.63 -11.36 7.14
CA LYS A 150 21.36 -10.65 7.25
C LYS A 150 20.38 -11.16 6.21
N VAL A 151 19.10 -11.05 6.53
CA VAL A 151 17.99 -11.47 5.70
C VAL A 151 17.13 -10.28 5.31
N PHE A 152 16.62 -10.29 4.09
CA PHE A 152 15.65 -9.32 3.59
C PHE A 152 14.64 -10.02 2.68
N GLY A 153 13.38 -10.09 3.13
CA GLY A 153 12.33 -10.84 2.44
C GLY A 153 12.73 -12.30 2.26
N LYS A 154 12.89 -12.74 1.00
CA LYS A 154 13.30 -14.12 0.65
C LYS A 154 14.81 -14.27 0.42
N SER A 155 15.59 -13.22 0.61
CA SER A 155 17.02 -13.19 0.25
C SER A 155 17.90 -13.06 1.49
N GLN A 156 19.13 -13.57 1.38
CA GLN A 156 20.19 -13.36 2.36
C GLN A 156 21.32 -12.53 1.76
N TYR A 157 22.05 -11.80 2.59
CA TYR A 157 23.24 -11.06 2.20
C TYR A 157 24.20 -10.92 3.40
N CYS A 158 25.47 -10.72 3.10
CA CYS A 158 26.49 -10.52 4.13
C CYS A 158 26.79 -9.03 4.33
N VAL A 159 26.86 -8.61 5.59
CA VAL A 159 27.43 -7.33 5.98
C VAL A 159 28.88 -7.56 6.37
N CYS A 160 29.80 -7.06 5.55
CA CYS A 160 31.23 -7.27 5.76
C CYS A 160 31.82 -6.30 6.78
N PRO A 161 32.76 -6.77 7.62
CA PRO A 161 33.53 -5.89 8.48
C PRO A 161 34.45 -4.98 7.67
N PRO A 162 35.02 -3.92 8.28
CA PRO A 162 35.95 -3.04 7.60
C PRO A 162 37.12 -3.79 6.94
N ASN A 163 37.53 -3.35 5.75
CA ASN A 163 38.63 -3.93 4.95
C ASN A 163 38.41 -5.36 4.43
N VAL A 164 37.17 -5.84 4.49
CA VAL A 164 36.72 -7.09 3.87
C VAL A 164 35.60 -6.76 2.89
N ASN A 165 35.58 -7.43 1.75
CA ASN A 165 34.55 -7.24 0.73
C ASN A 165 34.22 -8.55 0.01
N GLY A 166 33.30 -8.47 -0.95
CA GLY A 166 32.74 -9.63 -1.64
C GLY A 166 31.29 -9.88 -1.23
N LYS A 167 30.62 -10.79 -1.93
CA LYS A 167 29.21 -11.11 -1.66
C LYS A 167 29.08 -11.86 -0.33
N ASP A 168 30.04 -12.73 -0.06
CA ASP A 168 30.11 -13.59 1.12
C ASP A 168 31.27 -13.15 2.03
N CYS A 169 31.77 -11.92 1.86
CA CYS A 169 32.91 -11.35 2.59
C CYS A 169 34.20 -12.17 2.44
N GLU A 170 34.39 -12.78 1.27
CA GLU A 170 35.47 -13.72 0.97
C GLU A 170 36.83 -13.05 0.74
N TYR A 171 36.85 -11.77 0.35
CA TYR A 171 38.08 -11.06 0.02
C TYR A 171 38.57 -10.20 1.20
N ASN A 172 39.76 -10.53 1.68
CA ASN A 172 40.46 -9.80 2.74
C ASN A 172 41.91 -9.51 2.32
N PRO A 173 42.14 -8.57 1.37
CA PRO A 173 43.48 -8.29 0.86
C PRO A 173 44.40 -7.64 1.92
N CYS A 174 43.83 -7.08 2.98
CA CYS A 174 44.58 -6.47 4.07
C CYS A 174 45.05 -7.48 5.14
N ALA A 175 44.63 -8.76 5.07
CA ALA A 175 44.97 -9.79 6.07
C ALA A 175 46.48 -9.96 6.28
N LYS A 176 47.26 -9.87 5.19
CA LYS A 176 48.73 -10.01 5.22
C LYS A 176 49.48 -8.71 5.55
N LYS A 177 48.76 -7.62 5.86
CA LYS A 177 49.33 -6.29 6.16
C LYS A 177 50.30 -5.80 5.04
N PRO A 178 49.83 -5.68 3.79
CA PRO A 178 50.70 -5.37 2.64
C PRO A 178 51.30 -3.95 2.66
N CYS A 179 50.78 -3.05 3.50
CA CYS A 179 51.10 -1.63 3.46
C CYS A 179 52.27 -1.20 4.36
N GLY A 180 53.06 -2.12 4.94
CA GLY A 180 54.19 -1.74 5.80
C GLY A 180 53.76 -0.85 6.97
N THR A 181 54.24 0.40 7.01
CA THR A 181 53.88 1.43 8.02
C THR A 181 52.57 2.16 7.70
N GLY A 182 52.00 1.97 6.51
CA GLY A 182 50.76 2.60 6.06
C GLY A 182 49.49 1.86 6.49
N THR A 183 48.34 2.53 6.34
CA THR A 183 47.02 1.93 6.56
C THR A 183 46.53 1.25 5.29
N CYS A 184 46.01 0.03 5.42
CA CYS A 184 45.41 -0.72 4.32
C CYS A 184 43.89 -0.51 4.26
N SER A 185 43.36 -0.29 3.07
CA SER A 185 41.92 -0.29 2.80
C SER A 185 41.60 -1.22 1.64
N SER A 186 40.63 -2.13 1.83
CA SER A 186 40.16 -2.98 0.74
C SER A 186 39.29 -2.19 -0.22
N ILE A 187 39.47 -2.39 -1.52
CA ILE A 187 38.66 -1.71 -2.54
C ILE A 187 37.60 -2.65 -3.09
N PHE A 188 38.00 -3.54 -4.00
CA PHE A 188 37.11 -4.48 -4.66
C PHE A 188 37.84 -5.80 -4.88
N GLN A 189 37.19 -6.90 -4.52
CA GLN A 189 37.81 -8.22 -4.50
C GLN A 189 39.14 -8.19 -3.72
N ASN A 190 40.20 -8.75 -4.31
CA ASN A 190 41.55 -8.78 -3.73
C ASN A 190 42.36 -7.50 -3.95
N GLU A 191 41.75 -6.40 -4.39
CA GLU A 191 42.43 -5.11 -4.52
C GLU A 191 42.43 -4.33 -3.20
N TYR A 192 43.54 -3.63 -2.97
CA TYR A 192 43.75 -2.81 -1.78
C TYR A 192 44.50 -1.53 -2.14
N LEU A 193 44.29 -0.52 -1.30
CA LEU A 193 45.01 0.74 -1.32
C LEU A 193 45.77 0.93 -0.01
N CYS A 194 47.01 1.42 -0.12
CA CYS A 194 47.83 1.79 1.02
C CYS A 194 47.88 3.30 1.17
N PHE A 195 47.57 3.78 2.37
CA PHE A 195 47.75 5.17 2.78
C PHE A 195 49.03 5.28 3.61
N CYS A 196 50.08 5.83 3.02
CA CYS A 196 51.40 5.89 3.64
C CYS A 196 51.49 6.96 4.72
N GLN A 197 52.26 6.67 5.77
CA GLN A 197 52.68 7.67 6.76
C GLN A 197 53.76 8.60 6.16
N ASP A 198 53.99 9.75 6.79
CA ASP A 198 54.93 10.77 6.31
C ASP A 198 56.32 10.19 6.00
N GLY A 199 56.84 10.51 4.82
CA GLY A 199 58.14 10.04 4.34
C GLY A 199 58.14 8.66 3.65
N HIS A 200 57.01 7.96 3.60
CA HIS A 200 56.87 6.70 2.87
C HIS A 200 56.11 6.88 1.55
N ILE A 201 56.61 6.26 0.47
CA ILE A 201 56.03 6.35 -0.87
C ILE A 201 55.86 4.97 -1.52
N GLY A 202 55.09 4.91 -2.60
CA GLY A 202 54.86 3.71 -3.41
C GLY A 202 53.66 2.88 -2.94
N LYS A 203 53.26 1.91 -3.78
CA LYS A 203 52.02 1.13 -3.61
C LYS A 203 51.92 0.38 -2.28
N CYS A 204 53.05 0.08 -1.64
CA CYS A 204 53.12 -0.70 -0.39
C CYS A 204 53.80 0.04 0.77
N CYS A 205 54.08 1.34 0.64
CA CYS A 205 54.72 2.18 1.68
C CYS A 205 56.01 1.59 2.30
N GLY A 206 56.80 0.84 1.53
CA GLY A 206 58.01 0.16 1.99
C GLY A 206 57.81 -1.29 2.49
N GLY A 207 56.64 -1.90 2.30
CA GLY A 207 56.37 -3.31 2.61
C GLY A 207 57.01 -4.33 1.65
N HIS A 208 57.20 -5.56 2.13
CA HIS A 208 57.96 -6.63 1.46
C HIS A 208 57.23 -7.38 0.32
N ASP A 209 55.92 -7.15 0.11
CA ASP A 209 55.11 -7.84 -0.91
C ASP A 209 54.73 -6.93 -2.11
N ALA A 210 55.50 -5.88 -2.38
CA ALA A 210 55.37 -5.18 -3.65
C ALA A 210 55.79 -6.14 -4.78
N PRO A 211 55.00 -6.30 -5.87
CA PRO A 211 55.48 -6.95 -7.08
C PRO A 211 56.78 -6.24 -7.48
N LYS A 212 57.91 -6.95 -7.43
CA LYS A 212 59.18 -6.38 -7.90
C LYS A 212 58.95 -5.88 -9.33
N PRO A 213 59.33 -4.64 -9.67
CA PRO A 213 59.34 -4.23 -11.07
C PRO A 213 60.24 -5.21 -11.83
N SER A 214 59.69 -5.80 -12.89
CA SER A 214 60.45 -6.63 -13.82
C SER A 214 61.64 -5.83 -14.36
N PRO A 215 62.84 -6.42 -14.48
CA PRO A 215 63.97 -5.74 -15.07
C PRO A 215 63.62 -5.33 -16.51
N ASP A 216 63.82 -4.04 -16.82
CA ASP A 216 63.73 -3.48 -18.17
C ASP A 216 64.75 -4.20 -19.09
N PRO A 217 64.34 -4.78 -20.23
CA PRO A 217 65.27 -5.40 -21.17
C PRO A 217 66.08 -4.40 -22.00
N SER A 218 65.90 -3.09 -21.82
CA SER A 218 66.46 -2.06 -22.71
C SER A 218 67.75 -1.46 -22.16
N GLY A 219 68.77 -2.31 -22.01
CA GLY A 219 70.13 -1.92 -21.64
C GLY A 219 71.16 -2.55 -22.57
N LEU A 220 71.18 -2.09 -23.82
CA LEU A 220 72.28 -2.24 -24.78
C LEU A 220 72.46 -0.91 -25.53
#